data_AF-A0AAU3DSN7-F1
#
_entry.id   AF-A0AAU3DSN7-F1
#
_cell.length_a   1.000
_cell.length_b   1.000
_cell.length_c   1.000
_cell.angle_alpha   90.00
_cell.angle_beta   90.00
_cell.angle_gamma   90.00
#
_symmetry.space_group_name_H-M   'P 1'
#
loop_
_entity.id
_entity.type
_entity.pdbx_description
1 polymer ?
#
loop_
_entity_poly.entity_id
_entity_poly.type
_entity_poly.pdbx_seq_one_letter_code
_entity_poly.pdbx_strand_id
1 'polypeptide(L)'
;MNTIMRKSVLGIAGLAFAGGLAAGPLHHAATAPTVESAAPVVVAVQADKPGVDKGKLIPHGVQGAQSRIELGDEQTANVKAIVAATKKAGLDERAAVISIGTSLQESKLENLGHLGDRNDHDSLGLFQQRPTSGWGTPEQITDPEYSTLAFLKGLKQVDGWQDMPLTEAAQTVQVSAYPDAYAQWEQQAADLVAEHWNS
;
A
#
# COMPACT_ATOMS: atom_id res chain seq x y z
N MET A 1 -36.33 -8.24 17.80
CA MET A 1 -35.86 -8.81 16.52
C MET A 1 -36.37 -7.96 15.38
N ASN A 2 -35.52 -7.62 14.41
CA ASN A 2 -35.85 -7.48 12.98
C ASN A 2 -34.59 -7.00 12.23
N THR A 3 -33.93 -7.92 11.54
CA THR A 3 -32.70 -7.65 10.79
C THR A 3 -33.05 -7.23 9.36
N ILE A 4 -32.59 -6.06 8.92
CA ILE A 4 -32.68 -5.63 7.52
C ILE A 4 -31.27 -5.57 6.94
N MET A 5 -30.80 -6.71 6.42
CA MET A 5 -29.63 -6.73 5.55
C MET A 5 -29.99 -6.07 4.21
N ARG A 6 -29.28 -5.00 3.83
CA ARG A 6 -29.25 -4.53 2.44
C ARG A 6 -27.95 -5.02 1.80
N LYS A 7 -28.05 -6.07 0.99
CA LYS A 7 -26.98 -6.49 0.09
C LYS A 7 -27.01 -5.59 -1.14
N SER A 8 -25.92 -4.87 -1.38
CA SER A 8 -25.66 -4.19 -2.65
C SER A 8 -24.51 -4.92 -3.36
N VAL A 9 -24.70 -5.25 -4.63
CA VAL A 9 -23.70 -5.92 -5.48
C VAL A 9 -23.35 -4.98 -6.63
N LEU A 10 -22.06 -4.76 -6.89
CA LEU A 10 -21.56 -4.15 -8.12
C LEU A 10 -20.09 -4.56 -8.36
N GLY A 11 -19.79 -5.08 -9.56
CA GLY A 11 -18.44 -4.96 -10.17
C GLY A 11 -18.48 -3.83 -11.21
N ILE A 12 -17.66 -3.69 -12.26
CA ILE A 12 -16.62 -4.49 -12.96
C ILE A 12 -15.72 -3.41 -13.65
N ALA A 13 -14.39 -3.46 -13.84
CA ALA A 13 -13.39 -4.53 -14.06
C ALA A 13 -12.02 -4.13 -13.43
N GLY A 14 -10.88 -4.83 -13.60
CA GLY A 14 -10.59 -6.04 -14.39
C GLY A 14 -9.92 -5.77 -15.76
N LEU A 15 -8.62 -5.48 -15.80
CA LEU A 15 -7.85 -5.34 -17.04
C LEU A 15 -6.43 -5.90 -16.88
N ALA A 16 -6.11 -6.95 -17.66
CA ALA A 16 -4.80 -7.59 -17.69
C ALA A 16 -4.23 -7.55 -19.11
N PHE A 17 -2.91 -7.45 -19.24
CA PHE A 17 -2.22 -7.52 -20.53
C PHE A 17 -1.31 -8.74 -20.58
N ALA A 18 -1.46 -9.57 -21.63
CA ALA A 18 -0.70 -10.81 -21.80
C ALA A 18 -0.24 -10.95 -23.25
N GLY A 19 1.06 -11.19 -23.44
CA GLY A 19 1.71 -11.40 -24.73
C GLY A 19 3.21 -11.17 -24.63
N GLY A 20 4.07 -11.93 -25.31
CA GLY A 20 3.80 -13.10 -26.14
C GLY A 20 5.10 -13.84 -26.47
N LEU A 21 5.01 -15.14 -26.81
CA LEU A 21 6.17 -15.97 -27.14
C LEU A 21 6.63 -15.74 -28.60
N ALA A 22 7.95 -15.67 -28.80
CA ALA A 22 8.61 -15.75 -30.11
C ALA A 22 9.83 -16.67 -29.99
N ALA A 23 10.19 -17.40 -31.06
CA ALA A 23 11.10 -18.54 -30.97
C ALA A 23 12.15 -18.63 -32.10
N GLY A 24 13.37 -19.00 -31.71
CA GLY A 24 14.46 -19.44 -32.61
C GLY A 24 15.25 -18.33 -33.31
N PRO A 25 16.33 -18.68 -34.05
CA PRO A 25 16.84 -20.04 -34.30
C PRO A 25 18.12 -20.40 -33.53
N LEU A 26 18.51 -21.68 -33.60
CA LEU A 26 19.76 -22.22 -33.06
C LEU A 26 20.94 -21.98 -34.03
N HIS A 27 22.12 -21.63 -33.50
CA HIS A 27 23.40 -21.84 -34.18
C HIS A 27 24.43 -22.43 -33.20
N HIS A 28 25.12 -23.49 -33.62
CA HIS A 28 26.22 -24.09 -32.86
C HIS A 28 27.54 -23.35 -33.15
N ALA A 29 28.26 -22.96 -32.10
CA ALA A 29 29.70 -22.76 -32.10
C ALA A 29 30.22 -23.12 -30.70
N ALA A 30 31.31 -23.88 -30.60
CA ALA A 30 31.79 -24.42 -29.34
C ALA A 30 33.22 -23.93 -29.02
N THR A 31 33.37 -23.25 -27.89
CA THR A 31 34.66 -22.95 -27.26
C THR A 31 34.52 -23.07 -25.74
N ALA A 32 35.54 -23.62 -25.08
CA ALA A 32 35.57 -23.80 -23.61
C ALA A 32 35.87 -22.47 -22.87
N PRO A 33 35.60 -22.37 -21.56
CA PRO A 33 35.55 -21.07 -20.87
C PRO A 33 36.92 -20.55 -20.41
N THR A 34 37.08 -19.22 -20.47
CA THR A 34 38.08 -18.48 -19.70
C THR A 34 37.43 -18.00 -18.40
N VAL A 35 38.06 -18.25 -17.26
CA VAL A 35 37.55 -17.82 -15.95
C VAL A 35 38.13 -16.44 -15.61
N GLU A 36 37.32 -15.39 -15.71
CA GLU A 36 37.72 -14.03 -15.34
C GLU A 36 37.25 -13.69 -13.90
N SER A 37 38.21 -13.30 -13.06
CA SER A 37 38.02 -13.21 -11.61
C SER A 37 37.44 -11.86 -11.19
N ALA A 38 36.12 -11.71 -11.25
CA ALA A 38 35.44 -10.53 -10.69
C ALA A 38 35.64 -10.44 -9.17
N ALA A 39 36.21 -9.34 -8.69
CA ALA A 39 36.40 -9.08 -7.27
C ALA A 39 35.05 -8.79 -6.57
N PRO A 40 34.88 -9.16 -5.29
CA PRO A 40 33.64 -8.88 -4.56
C PRO A 40 33.48 -7.38 -4.33
N VAL A 41 32.42 -6.80 -4.90
CA VAL A 41 32.00 -5.43 -4.57
C VAL A 41 31.45 -5.44 -3.15
N VAL A 42 32.25 -4.95 -2.21
CA VAL A 42 31.84 -4.82 -0.80
C VAL A 42 30.82 -3.70 -0.65
N VAL A 43 29.52 -4.08 -0.70
CA VAL A 43 28.43 -3.17 -0.33
C VAL A 43 28.60 -2.81 1.15
N ALA A 44 28.89 -1.55 1.42
CA ALA A 44 29.07 -1.06 2.78
C ALA A 44 27.72 -1.10 3.52
N VAL A 45 27.57 -2.05 4.46
CA VAL A 45 26.40 -2.10 5.35
C VAL A 45 26.50 -0.90 6.29
N GLN A 46 25.67 0.11 6.05
CA GLN A 46 25.62 1.30 6.88
C GLN A 46 24.99 0.95 8.24
N ALA A 47 25.63 1.36 9.34
CA ALA A 47 25.26 0.94 10.69
C ALA A 47 23.81 1.33 11.04
N ASP A 48 23.04 0.34 11.49
CA ASP A 48 21.60 0.48 11.70
C ASP A 48 21.22 1.52 12.77
N LYS A 49 20.20 2.34 12.45
CA LYS A 49 19.32 2.88 13.51
C LYS A 49 18.64 1.69 14.21
N PRO A 50 18.22 1.80 15.49
CA PRO A 50 17.40 0.77 16.13
C PRO A 50 16.21 0.38 15.22
N GLY A 51 16.29 -0.83 14.66
CA GLY A 51 15.40 -1.27 13.60
C GLY A 51 13.97 -1.45 14.12
N VAL A 52 12.99 -1.09 13.29
CA VAL A 52 11.60 -1.39 13.60
C VAL A 52 11.39 -2.90 13.57
N ASP A 53 10.76 -3.43 14.62
CA ASP A 53 10.49 -4.86 14.77
C ASP A 53 9.52 -5.35 13.68
N LYS A 54 10.07 -6.02 12.66
CA LYS A 54 9.28 -6.54 11.53
C LYS A 54 8.20 -7.54 11.96
N GLY A 55 8.33 -8.20 13.11
CA GLY A 55 7.29 -9.07 13.67
C GLY A 55 6.01 -8.30 14.04
N LYS A 56 6.13 -7.04 14.45
CA LYS A 56 4.98 -6.14 14.70
C LYS A 56 4.45 -5.50 13.41
N LEU A 57 5.31 -5.32 12.41
CA LEU A 57 4.90 -4.76 11.12
C LEU A 57 4.02 -5.72 10.33
N ILE A 58 4.26 -7.03 10.41
CA ILE A 58 3.58 -8.08 9.66
C ILE A 58 3.32 -9.33 10.53
N PRO A 59 2.41 -9.27 11.53
CA PRO A 59 2.22 -10.33 12.53
C PRO A 59 1.83 -11.70 11.92
N HIS A 60 1.07 -11.71 10.82
CA HIS A 60 0.67 -12.91 10.08
C HIS A 60 1.57 -13.24 8.88
N GLY A 61 2.68 -12.49 8.72
CA GLY A 61 3.44 -12.45 7.48
C GLY A 61 2.64 -11.83 6.31
N VAL A 62 3.21 -11.89 5.12
CA VAL A 62 2.62 -11.35 3.88
C VAL A 62 1.62 -12.32 3.27
N GLN A 63 0.47 -11.82 2.82
CA GLN A 63 -0.56 -12.66 2.20
C GLN A 63 -0.51 -12.60 0.67
N GLY A 64 -0.54 -13.75 0.01
CA GLY A 64 -0.55 -13.85 -1.45
C GLY A 64 0.73 -13.36 -2.14
N ALA A 65 0.65 -13.14 -3.46
CA ALA A 65 1.76 -12.58 -4.24
C ALA A 65 1.94 -11.09 -3.90
N GLN A 66 3.19 -10.67 -3.68
CA GLN A 66 3.53 -9.29 -3.32
C GLN A 66 3.89 -8.46 -4.56
N SER A 67 3.43 -7.21 -4.57
CA SER A 67 3.71 -6.19 -5.57
C SER A 67 4.69 -5.15 -5.01
N ARG A 68 5.40 -4.46 -5.90
CA ARG A 68 6.24 -3.31 -5.56
C ARG A 68 6.18 -2.27 -6.67
N ILE A 69 6.18 -1.00 -6.30
CA ILE A 69 6.47 0.15 -7.18
C ILE A 69 7.72 0.87 -6.70
N GLU A 70 8.46 1.52 -7.59
CA GLU A 70 9.44 2.53 -7.19
C GLU A 70 8.70 3.83 -6.83
N LEU A 71 9.17 4.57 -5.82
CA LEU A 71 8.56 5.82 -5.37
C LEU A 71 9.31 7.03 -5.92
N GLY A 72 8.57 8.01 -6.45
CA GLY A 72 9.07 9.36 -6.65
C GLY A 72 9.05 10.22 -5.36
N ASP A 73 9.51 11.46 -5.48
CA ASP A 73 9.57 12.41 -4.35
C ASP A 73 8.19 12.67 -3.71
N GLU A 74 7.13 12.79 -4.52
CA GLU A 74 5.76 13.02 -4.01
C GLU A 74 5.26 11.83 -3.18
N GLN A 75 5.33 10.61 -3.72
CA GLN A 75 4.93 9.39 -3.02
C GLN A 75 5.74 9.20 -1.73
N THR A 76 7.03 9.51 -1.76
CA THR A 76 7.92 9.48 -0.60
C THR A 76 7.54 10.54 0.46
N ALA A 77 7.09 11.73 0.04
CA ALA A 77 6.56 12.75 0.94
C ALA A 77 5.20 12.34 1.53
N ASN A 78 4.31 11.75 0.73
CA ASN A 78 3.01 11.24 1.16
C ASN A 78 3.15 10.10 2.19
N VAL A 79 4.11 9.19 2.00
CA VAL A 79 4.47 8.17 3.01
C VAL A 79 4.90 8.80 4.33
N LYS A 80 5.75 9.84 4.29
CA LYS A 80 6.19 10.57 5.49
C LYS A 80 5.03 11.31 6.17
N ALA A 81 4.07 11.83 5.39
CA ALA A 81 2.85 12.42 5.91
C ALA A 81 1.95 11.38 6.61
N ILE A 82 1.75 10.19 6.02
CA ILE A 82 1.01 9.08 6.63
C ILE A 82 1.67 8.66 7.96
N VAL A 83 2.99 8.51 8.00
CA VAL A 83 3.75 8.19 9.23
C VAL A 83 3.59 9.28 10.29
N ALA A 84 3.71 10.56 9.91
CA ALA A 84 3.54 11.69 10.83
C ALA A 84 2.11 11.77 11.40
N ALA A 85 1.09 11.59 10.56
CA ALA A 85 -0.32 11.55 10.96
C ALA A 85 -0.62 10.35 11.87
N THR A 86 -0.01 9.19 11.62
CA THR A 86 -0.15 8.00 12.47
C THR A 86 0.42 8.24 13.88
N LYS A 87 1.62 8.80 13.98
CA LYS A 87 2.22 9.22 15.25
C LYS A 87 1.36 10.27 15.95
N LYS A 88 0.84 11.27 15.23
CA LYS A 88 -0.06 12.32 15.74
C LYS A 88 -1.39 11.75 16.26
N ALA A 89 -1.88 10.66 15.66
CA ALA A 89 -3.05 9.92 16.13
C ALA A 89 -2.79 9.08 17.39
N GLY A 90 -1.54 8.99 17.88
CA GLY A 90 -1.16 8.12 19.00
C GLY A 90 -1.27 6.64 18.66
N LEU A 91 -0.99 6.27 17.41
CA LEU A 91 -0.97 4.89 16.93
C LEU A 91 0.45 4.41 16.62
N ASP A 92 0.59 3.10 16.53
CA ASP A 92 1.85 2.38 16.36
C ASP A 92 2.28 2.20 14.89
N GLU A 93 3.38 1.48 14.70
CA GLU A 93 3.96 1.15 13.42
C GLU A 93 3.01 0.31 12.53
N ARG A 94 2.19 -0.57 13.10
CA ARG A 94 1.28 -1.44 12.33
C ARG A 94 0.13 -0.64 11.73
N ALA A 95 -0.35 0.39 12.42
CA ALA A 95 -1.32 1.33 11.85
C ALA A 95 -0.76 2.08 10.61
N ALA A 96 0.53 2.43 10.63
CA ALA A 96 1.19 3.05 9.49
C ALA A 96 1.33 2.05 8.33
N VAL A 97 1.68 0.78 8.60
CA VAL A 97 1.73 -0.28 7.57
C VAL A 97 0.36 -0.46 6.91
N ILE A 98 -0.71 -0.58 7.69
CA ILE A 98 -2.07 -0.73 7.15
C ILE A 98 -2.49 0.50 6.33
N SER A 99 -2.15 1.71 6.79
CA SER A 99 -2.46 2.96 6.07
C SER A 99 -1.69 3.09 4.75
N ILE A 100 -0.39 2.78 4.74
CA ILE A 100 0.47 2.84 3.55
C ILE A 100 0.07 1.74 2.56
N GLY A 101 -0.22 0.52 3.01
CA GLY A 101 -0.70 -0.56 2.15
C GLY A 101 -2.08 -0.28 1.55
N THR A 102 -2.95 0.42 2.30
CA THR A 102 -4.23 0.93 1.77
C THR A 102 -3.96 1.95 0.66
N SER A 103 -3.20 3.02 0.93
CA SER A 103 -2.93 4.06 -0.07
C SER A 103 -2.12 3.56 -1.28
N LEU A 104 -1.22 2.58 -1.09
CA LEU A 104 -0.56 1.85 -2.19
C LEU A 104 -1.58 1.15 -3.09
N GLN A 105 -2.65 0.56 -2.55
CA GLN A 105 -3.71 -0.01 -3.37
C GLN A 105 -4.57 1.06 -4.04
N GLU A 106 -5.10 2.01 -3.27
CA GLU A 106 -6.10 2.98 -3.73
C GLU A 106 -5.54 3.99 -4.75
N SER A 107 -4.38 4.61 -4.47
CA SER A 107 -3.83 5.68 -5.30
C SER A 107 -2.35 5.51 -5.67
N LYS A 108 -1.72 4.37 -5.32
CA LYS A 108 -0.26 4.16 -5.48
C LYS A 108 0.57 5.22 -4.76
N LEU A 109 0.05 5.75 -3.65
CA LEU A 109 0.61 6.87 -2.86
C LEU A 109 0.64 8.23 -3.59
N GLU A 110 -0.04 8.38 -4.74
CA GLU A 110 -0.25 9.68 -5.40
C GLU A 110 -1.43 10.41 -4.74
N ASN A 111 -1.32 11.72 -4.51
CA ASN A 111 -2.40 12.49 -3.86
C ASN A 111 -3.41 13.02 -4.89
N LEU A 112 -4.25 12.13 -5.42
CA LEU A 112 -5.13 12.40 -6.55
C LEU A 112 -6.21 13.45 -6.24
N GLY A 113 -6.04 14.66 -6.79
CA GLY A 113 -7.04 15.72 -6.76
C GLY A 113 -8.21 15.49 -7.73
N HIS A 114 -9.05 16.50 -7.93
CA HIS A 114 -10.26 16.41 -8.76
C HIS A 114 -9.94 16.11 -10.24
N LEU A 115 -10.04 14.85 -10.67
CA LEU A 115 -9.67 14.40 -12.03
C LEU A 115 -10.68 14.79 -13.13
N GLY A 116 -11.61 15.72 -12.85
CA GLY A 116 -12.70 16.10 -13.76
C GLY A 116 -13.58 14.90 -14.16
N ASP A 117 -13.94 14.81 -15.44
CA ASP A 117 -14.74 13.71 -16.00
C ASP A 117 -14.04 12.34 -15.94
N ARG A 118 -12.74 12.30 -15.57
CA ARG A 118 -11.98 11.06 -15.36
C ARG A 118 -12.02 10.56 -13.91
N ASN A 119 -12.72 11.27 -13.02
CA ASN A 119 -12.80 10.90 -11.61
C ASN A 119 -13.85 9.79 -11.41
N ASP A 120 -13.42 8.62 -10.94
CA ASP A 120 -14.35 7.62 -10.41
C ASP A 120 -15.09 8.20 -9.20
N HIS A 121 -16.41 8.08 -9.16
CA HIS A 121 -17.20 8.19 -7.93
C HIS A 121 -17.59 9.62 -7.51
N ASP A 122 -16.57 10.51 -7.45
CA ASP A 122 -16.25 11.48 -6.37
C ASP A 122 -15.11 11.04 -5.41
N SER A 123 -14.40 9.95 -5.72
CA SER A 123 -13.19 9.47 -5.02
C SER A 123 -12.04 10.48 -5.12
N LEU A 124 -11.34 10.77 -4.03
CA LEU A 124 -10.21 11.72 -3.98
C LEU A 124 -9.12 11.30 -2.99
N GLY A 125 -7.91 11.82 -3.22
CA GLY A 125 -6.76 11.74 -2.33
C GLY A 125 -6.14 10.35 -2.17
N LEU A 126 -5.22 10.25 -1.22
CA LEU A 126 -4.39 9.07 -0.92
C LEU A 126 -5.17 7.77 -0.68
N PHE A 127 -6.41 7.87 -0.19
CA PHE A 127 -7.25 6.74 0.21
C PHE A 127 -8.49 6.58 -0.67
N GLN A 128 -8.58 7.33 -1.78
CA GLN A 128 -9.76 7.39 -2.68
C GLN A 128 -11.08 7.56 -1.91
N GLN A 129 -11.03 8.39 -0.87
CA GLN A 129 -12.16 8.72 0.00
C GLN A 129 -13.21 9.53 -0.76
N ARG A 130 -14.46 9.49 -0.31
CA ARG A 130 -15.61 10.11 -1.01
C ARG A 130 -16.35 11.11 -0.13
N PRO A 131 -16.53 12.38 -0.56
CA PRO A 131 -17.32 13.36 0.18
C PRO A 131 -18.78 12.93 0.35
N THR A 132 -19.39 12.30 -0.66
CA THR A 132 -20.75 11.75 -0.57
C THR A 132 -20.90 10.63 0.48
N SER A 133 -19.81 9.94 0.81
CA SER A 133 -19.78 8.92 1.87
C SER A 133 -19.42 9.48 3.25
N GLY A 134 -19.23 10.80 3.37
CA GLY A 134 -19.03 11.49 4.65
C GLY A 134 -17.60 11.48 5.20
N TRP A 135 -16.59 11.18 4.37
CA TRP A 135 -15.18 11.18 4.79
C TRP A 135 -14.63 12.58 5.08
N GLY A 136 -15.10 13.61 4.36
CA GLY A 136 -14.71 15.02 4.52
C GLY A 136 -15.20 15.86 3.33
N THR A 137 -14.87 17.16 3.30
CA THR A 137 -14.98 17.96 2.06
C THR A 137 -13.87 17.57 1.07
N PRO A 138 -14.00 17.88 -0.24
CA PRO A 138 -12.95 17.61 -1.22
C PRO A 138 -11.56 18.09 -0.77
N GLU A 139 -11.48 19.32 -0.27
CA GLU A 139 -10.24 19.95 0.18
C GLU A 139 -9.61 19.18 1.35
N GLN A 140 -10.45 18.72 2.29
CA GLN A 140 -10.02 17.94 3.44
C GLN A 140 -9.49 16.55 3.04
N ILE A 141 -10.16 15.83 2.16
CA ILE A 141 -9.69 14.48 1.77
C ILE A 141 -8.56 14.50 0.74
N THR A 142 -8.30 15.66 0.09
CA THR A 142 -7.04 15.91 -0.63
C THR A 142 -5.89 16.41 0.26
N ASP A 143 -6.11 16.61 1.56
CA ASP A 143 -5.01 16.84 2.51
C ASP A 143 -4.46 15.49 3.04
N PRO A 144 -3.14 15.21 2.89
CA PRO A 144 -2.55 13.95 3.34
C PRO A 144 -2.67 13.69 4.86
N GLU A 145 -2.68 14.73 5.70
CA GLU A 145 -2.79 14.54 7.15
C GLU A 145 -4.23 14.19 7.52
N TYR A 146 -5.21 14.99 7.06
CA TYR A 146 -6.62 14.78 7.33
C TYR A 146 -7.11 13.43 6.78
N SER A 147 -6.82 13.10 5.52
CA SER A 147 -7.27 11.84 4.90
C SER A 147 -6.73 10.61 5.63
N THR A 148 -5.46 10.67 6.07
CA THR A 148 -4.87 9.64 6.95
C THR A 148 -5.58 9.60 8.31
N LEU A 149 -5.79 10.74 8.98
CA LEU A 149 -6.47 10.80 10.28
C LEU A 149 -7.94 10.30 10.19
N ALA A 150 -8.61 10.51 9.06
CA ALA A 150 -9.94 9.99 8.79
C ALA A 150 -9.92 8.46 8.61
N PHE A 151 -8.98 7.91 7.83
CA PHE A 151 -8.77 6.47 7.70
C PHE A 151 -8.46 5.82 9.07
N LEU A 152 -7.52 6.39 9.83
CA LEU A 152 -7.12 5.91 11.15
C LEU A 152 -8.25 6.00 12.20
N LYS A 153 -9.16 6.98 12.08
CA LYS A 153 -10.37 7.04 12.89
C LYS A 153 -11.29 5.84 12.61
N GLY A 154 -11.40 5.43 11.35
CA GLY A 154 -12.08 4.19 10.94
C GLY A 154 -11.39 2.95 11.48
N LEU A 155 -10.07 2.82 11.27
CA LEU A 155 -9.27 1.69 11.75
C LEU A 155 -9.40 1.48 13.27
N LYS A 156 -9.45 2.57 14.05
CA LYS A 156 -9.69 2.53 15.52
C LYS A 156 -11.05 1.94 15.94
N GLN A 157 -12.00 1.71 15.01
CA GLN A 157 -13.27 1.04 15.28
C GLN A 157 -13.27 -0.46 14.91
N VAL A 158 -12.16 -0.97 14.37
CA VAL A 158 -12.03 -2.38 13.96
C VAL A 158 -11.40 -3.17 15.11
N ASP A 159 -12.22 -3.91 15.86
CA ASP A 159 -11.75 -4.70 17.00
C ASP A 159 -10.64 -5.70 16.59
N GLY A 160 -9.45 -5.54 17.17
CA GLY A 160 -8.30 -6.42 16.92
C GLY A 160 -7.44 -6.09 15.69
N TRP A 161 -7.61 -4.93 15.04
CA TRP A 161 -6.89 -4.55 13.81
C TRP A 161 -5.35 -4.70 13.87
N GLN A 162 -4.75 -4.61 15.07
CA GLN A 162 -3.31 -4.79 15.29
C GLN A 162 -2.84 -6.19 14.85
N ASP A 163 -3.66 -7.21 15.09
CA ASP A 163 -3.36 -8.62 14.87
C ASP A 163 -4.24 -9.22 13.76
N MET A 164 -4.61 -8.40 12.77
CA MET A 164 -5.24 -8.82 11.52
C MET A 164 -4.21 -8.82 10.37
N PRO A 165 -4.38 -9.64 9.33
CA PRO A 165 -3.74 -9.43 8.03
C PRO A 165 -4.09 -8.04 7.47
N LEU A 166 -3.18 -7.41 6.72
CA LEU A 166 -3.38 -6.02 6.25
C LEU A 166 -4.68 -5.87 5.47
N THR A 167 -4.97 -6.84 4.61
CA THR A 167 -6.15 -6.80 3.73
C THR A 167 -7.47 -6.86 4.48
N GLU A 168 -7.54 -7.56 5.62
CA GLU A 168 -8.76 -7.64 6.44
C GLU A 168 -9.03 -6.32 7.15
N ALA A 169 -7.99 -5.72 7.75
CA ALA A 169 -8.08 -4.42 8.41
C ALA A 169 -8.43 -3.31 7.41
N ALA A 170 -7.74 -3.24 6.26
CA ALA A 170 -7.98 -2.26 5.22
C ALA A 170 -9.39 -2.40 4.61
N GLN A 171 -9.80 -3.62 4.25
CA GLN A 171 -11.12 -3.88 3.69
C GLN A 171 -12.26 -3.58 4.69
N THR A 172 -12.05 -3.79 5.99
CA THR A 172 -13.07 -3.48 7.00
C THR A 172 -13.30 -1.97 7.13
N VAL A 173 -12.28 -1.14 6.84
CA VAL A 173 -12.39 0.33 6.82
C VAL A 173 -12.93 0.86 5.50
N GLN A 174 -12.41 0.38 4.36
CA GLN A 174 -12.73 0.90 3.02
C GLN A 174 -14.00 0.29 2.40
N VAL A 175 -14.32 -0.97 2.73
CA VAL A 175 -15.46 -1.74 2.19
C VAL A 175 -15.47 -1.79 0.65
N SER A 176 -14.32 -2.09 0.05
CA SER A 176 -14.14 -2.16 -1.41
C SER A 176 -14.85 -3.37 -2.05
N ALA A 177 -14.90 -3.40 -3.39
CA ALA A 177 -15.35 -4.55 -4.17
C ALA A 177 -14.28 -5.67 -4.31
N TYR A 178 -13.05 -5.45 -3.86
CA TYR A 178 -11.89 -6.33 -4.09
C TYR A 178 -11.12 -6.59 -2.78
N PRO A 179 -11.68 -7.40 -1.85
CA PRO A 179 -11.21 -7.49 -0.46
C PRO A 179 -9.75 -7.94 -0.30
N ASP A 180 -9.26 -8.76 -1.22
CA ASP A 180 -7.90 -9.33 -1.20
C ASP A 180 -6.86 -8.40 -1.86
N ALA A 181 -7.27 -7.28 -2.48
CA ALA A 181 -6.40 -6.46 -3.31
C ALA A 181 -5.35 -5.66 -2.52
N TYR A 182 -5.56 -5.45 -1.22
CA TYR A 182 -4.57 -4.76 -0.37
C TYR A 182 -3.41 -5.67 0.04
N ALA A 183 -3.63 -6.98 0.11
CA ALA A 183 -2.67 -8.00 0.56
C ALA A 183 -1.31 -7.90 -0.14
N GLN A 184 -1.30 -7.61 -1.44
CA GLN A 184 -0.10 -7.52 -2.27
C GLN A 184 0.89 -6.41 -1.84
N TRP A 185 0.46 -5.43 -1.04
CA TRP A 185 1.28 -4.25 -0.67
C TRP A 185 1.93 -4.36 0.72
N GLU A 186 1.63 -5.43 1.47
CA GLU A 186 2.02 -5.58 2.88
C GLU A 186 3.55 -5.57 3.08
N GLN A 187 4.32 -6.20 2.18
CA GLN A 187 5.78 -6.15 2.23
C GLN A 187 6.34 -4.74 2.00
N GLN A 188 5.83 -4.04 0.98
CA GLN A 188 6.33 -2.70 0.65
C GLN A 188 5.96 -1.69 1.74
N ALA A 189 4.74 -1.77 2.27
CA ALA A 189 4.30 -0.92 3.37
C ALA A 189 5.14 -1.15 4.64
N ALA A 190 5.47 -2.41 4.97
CA ALA A 190 6.36 -2.72 6.09
C ALA A 190 7.79 -2.16 5.91
N ASP A 191 8.36 -2.27 4.71
CA ASP A 191 9.70 -1.71 4.46
C ASP A 191 9.71 -0.17 4.53
N LEU A 192 8.68 0.50 3.98
CA LEU A 192 8.52 1.96 4.05
C LEU A 192 8.36 2.48 5.48
N VAL A 193 7.62 1.76 6.35
CA VAL A 193 7.55 2.08 7.78
C VAL A 193 8.91 1.88 8.45
N ALA A 194 9.60 0.77 8.18
CA ALA A 194 10.91 0.52 8.77
C ALA A 194 11.95 1.61 8.42
N GLU A 195 11.88 2.18 7.21
CA GLU A 195 12.75 3.29 6.78
C GLU A 195 12.38 4.64 7.41
N HIS A 196 11.09 4.99 7.43
CA HIS A 196 10.65 6.35 7.76
C HIS A 196 10.13 6.53 9.20
N TRP A 197 9.90 5.47 9.97
CA TRP A 197 9.42 5.61 11.34
C TRP A 197 10.45 6.22 12.30
N ASN A 198 11.73 5.90 12.13
CA ASN A 198 12.83 6.43 12.96
C ASN A 198 13.70 7.46 12.20
N SER A 199 13.09 8.20 11.27
CA SER A 199 13.73 9.26 10.47
C SER A 199 13.11 10.63 10.72
#